data_AF-A0A7J8QCI6-F1
#
_entry.id   AF-A0A7J8QCI6-F1
#
_cell.length_a   1.000
_cell.length_b   1.000
_cell.length_c   1.000
_cell.angle_alpha   90.00
_cell.angle_beta   90.00
_cell.angle_gamma   90.00
#
_symmetry.space_group_name_H-M   'P 1'
#
loop_
_entity.id
_entity.type
_entity.pdbx_description
1 polymer ?
#
loop_
_entity_poly.entity_id
_entity_poly.type
_entity_poly.pdbx_seq_one_letter_code
_entity_poly.pdbx_strand_id
1 'polypeptide(L)'
;MVVAVKVRHPGVGESIRRDFVIINSVAKLSTFIPTLKWLRLDESVQQFAVFMMSQVDLAREAAHLNRFIYNFRSWRDVSFPKPVYPLVHPAVLVETYEQGESVAHYVDGLEGHDRIKSALAHIGTHALLKMLLVDNFIHADMHPGNILVRVSQSKASRKQLFKTKPHVIFLDVGMTAELSKGDRVNLLEFFKAVARRDGHTAAECTLRLSQRQNCPNPKAFIEEVEEAFTFWGTPEGDLVHPAECMQELLEKVRRHKVNIDGNVCTVMVTTLVLEVSS
;
A
#
# COMPACT_ATOMS: atom_id res chain seq x y z
N MET A 1 22.29 6.40 -23.23
CA MET A 1 21.47 6.03 -22.07
C MET A 1 20.05 6.50 -22.34
N VAL A 2 19.05 5.62 -22.25
CA VAL A 2 17.64 6.02 -22.39
C VAL A 2 17.12 6.43 -21.02
N VAL A 3 16.37 7.52 -20.97
CA VAL A 3 15.84 8.12 -19.73
C VAL A 3 14.34 8.33 -19.85
N ALA A 4 13.67 8.33 -18.71
CA ALA A 4 12.32 8.86 -18.56
C ALA A 4 12.42 10.28 -17.99
N VAL A 5 11.58 11.20 -18.50
CA VAL A 5 11.53 12.59 -18.05
C VAL A 5 10.11 12.88 -17.56
N LYS A 6 9.94 12.93 -16.25
CA LYS A 6 8.68 13.32 -15.60
C LYS A 6 8.66 14.84 -15.47
N VAL A 7 7.61 15.48 -15.97
CA VAL A 7 7.43 16.94 -15.93
C VAL A 7 6.12 17.26 -15.24
N ARG A 8 6.19 18.10 -14.22
CA ARG A 8 5.01 18.59 -13.51
C ARG A 8 4.22 19.55 -14.40
N HIS A 9 2.90 19.36 -14.47
CA HIS A 9 2.04 20.30 -15.18
C HIS A 9 2.12 21.71 -14.55
N PRO A 10 2.29 22.79 -15.34
CA PRO A 10 2.32 24.16 -14.82
C PRO A 10 1.04 24.52 -14.06
N GLY A 11 1.17 25.18 -12.91
CA GLY A 11 0.02 25.64 -12.11
C GLY A 11 -0.75 24.54 -11.36
N VAL A 12 -0.27 23.28 -11.36
CA VAL A 12 -0.94 22.18 -10.66
C VAL A 12 -1.03 22.43 -9.15
N GLY A 13 0.00 23.03 -8.54
CA GLY A 13 -0.02 23.37 -7.11
C GLY A 13 -1.10 24.40 -6.77
N GLU A 14 -1.25 25.43 -7.60
CA GLU A 14 -2.31 26.42 -7.46
C GLU A 14 -3.70 25.81 -7.68
N SER A 15 -3.86 24.91 -8.65
CA SER A 15 -5.12 24.21 -8.89
C SER A 15 -5.51 23.38 -7.68
N ILE A 16 -4.61 22.52 -7.20
CA ILE A 16 -4.81 21.69 -6.01
C ILE A 16 -5.20 22.56 -4.82
N ARG A 17 -4.50 23.67 -4.59
CA ARG A 17 -4.81 24.59 -3.49
C ARG A 17 -6.22 25.18 -3.60
N ARG A 18 -6.67 25.56 -4.80
CA ARG A 18 -8.03 26.08 -5.01
C ARG A 18 -9.08 25.01 -4.74
N ASP A 19 -8.85 23.79 -5.24
CA ASP A 19 -9.77 22.66 -5.03
C ASP A 19 -9.93 22.36 -3.54
N PHE A 20 -8.82 22.35 -2.79
CA PHE A 20 -8.88 22.14 -1.34
C PHE A 20 -9.57 23.26 -0.56
N VAL A 21 -9.55 24.50 -1.04
CA VAL A 21 -10.36 25.58 -0.41
C VAL A 21 -11.86 25.26 -0.54
N ILE A 22 -12.30 24.78 -1.71
CA ILE A 22 -13.70 24.42 -1.97
C ILE A 22 -14.09 23.19 -1.15
N ILE A 23 -13.30 22.12 -1.23
CA ILE A 23 -13.56 20.86 -0.52
C ILE A 23 -13.59 21.08 0.99
N ASN A 24 -12.65 21.86 1.55
CA ASN A 24 -12.63 22.15 2.99
C ASN A 24 -13.84 22.99 3.42
N SER A 25 -14.35 23.87 2.56
CA SER A 25 -15.57 24.62 2.82
C SER A 25 -16.78 23.69 2.93
N VAL A 26 -16.92 22.74 2.00
CA VAL A 26 -17.98 21.72 2.02
C VAL A 26 -17.82 20.78 3.22
N ALA A 27 -16.60 20.35 3.52
CA ALA A 27 -16.32 19.48 4.67
C ALA A 27 -16.72 20.15 6.00
N LYS A 28 -16.43 21.44 6.17
CA LYS A 28 -16.88 22.21 7.34
C LYS A 28 -18.41 22.28 7.43
N LEU A 29 -19.11 22.50 6.32
CA LEU A 29 -20.58 22.49 6.29
C LEU A 29 -21.17 21.12 6.60
N SER A 30 -20.48 20.04 6.21
CA SER A 30 -20.92 18.66 6.49
C SER A 30 -20.96 18.34 7.99
N THR A 31 -20.21 19.07 8.82
CA THR A 31 -20.21 18.88 10.29
C THR A 31 -21.57 19.20 10.94
N PHE A 32 -22.42 19.98 10.26
CA PHE A 32 -23.79 20.26 10.69
C PHE A 32 -24.76 19.12 10.40
N ILE A 33 -24.35 18.10 9.64
CA ILE A 33 -25.15 16.92 9.31
C ILE A 33 -24.73 15.78 10.27
N PRO A 34 -25.58 15.41 11.26
CA PRO A 34 -25.22 14.43 12.30
C PRO A 34 -24.79 13.08 11.75
N THR A 35 -25.36 12.66 10.61
CA THR A 35 -25.02 11.40 9.93
C THR A 35 -23.66 11.41 9.23
N LEU A 36 -23.01 12.56 9.04
CA LEU A 36 -21.67 12.67 8.44
C LEU A 36 -20.58 12.96 9.48
N LYS A 37 -20.96 13.34 10.71
CA LYS A 37 -20.02 13.68 11.78
C LYS A 37 -19.05 12.55 12.13
N TRP A 38 -19.49 11.29 11.99
CA TRP A 38 -18.63 10.12 12.26
C TRP A 38 -17.51 9.94 11.22
N LEU A 39 -17.64 10.51 10.02
CA LEU A 39 -16.64 10.40 8.94
C LEU A 39 -15.47 11.38 9.09
N ARG A 40 -15.55 12.36 10.01
CA ARG A 40 -14.51 13.40 10.24
C ARG A 40 -13.95 13.96 8.92
N LEU A 41 -14.85 14.34 8.02
CA LEU A 41 -14.50 14.73 6.65
C LEU A 41 -13.52 15.91 6.62
N ASP A 42 -13.56 16.78 7.61
CA ASP A 42 -12.62 17.88 7.77
C ASP A 42 -11.17 17.41 7.95
N GLU A 43 -10.94 16.41 8.81
CA GLU A 43 -9.61 15.84 9.04
C GLU A 43 -9.15 15.01 7.84
N SER A 44 -10.05 14.19 7.29
CA SER A 44 -9.79 13.38 6.09
C SER A 44 -9.38 14.26 4.91
N VAL A 45 -10.08 15.38 4.70
CA VAL A 45 -9.76 16.35 3.63
C VAL A 45 -8.42 17.03 3.87
N GLN A 46 -8.09 17.39 5.12
CA GLN A 46 -6.79 18.00 5.43
C GLN A 46 -5.64 17.02 5.20
N GLN A 47 -5.78 15.77 5.63
CA GLN A 47 -4.79 14.72 5.38
C GLN A 47 -4.62 14.48 3.88
N PHE A 48 -5.73 14.41 3.14
CA PHE A 48 -5.71 14.29 1.68
C PHE A 48 -5.04 15.51 1.02
N ALA A 49 -5.22 16.72 1.55
CA ALA A 49 -4.56 17.93 1.06
C ALA A 49 -3.05 17.89 1.19
N VAL A 50 -2.55 17.53 2.38
CA VAL A 50 -1.12 17.35 2.63
C VAL A 50 -0.55 16.29 1.69
N PHE A 51 -1.26 15.18 1.53
CA PHE A 51 -0.89 14.09 0.65
C PHE A 51 -0.77 14.52 -0.82
N MET A 52 -1.81 15.15 -1.38
CA MET A 52 -1.81 15.64 -2.77
C MET A 52 -0.74 16.71 -3.00
N MET A 53 -0.56 17.63 -2.06
CA MET A 53 0.48 18.66 -2.16
C MET A 53 1.89 18.09 -2.12
N SER A 54 2.10 16.94 -1.46
CA SER A 54 3.41 16.29 -1.41
C SER A 54 3.88 15.76 -2.77
N GLN A 55 2.96 15.50 -3.69
CA GLN A 55 3.25 15.03 -5.05
C GLN A 55 3.67 16.15 -6.02
N VAL A 56 3.50 17.43 -5.61
CA VAL A 56 3.82 18.60 -6.44
C VAL A 56 5.34 18.81 -6.56
N ASP A 57 6.16 18.20 -5.70
CA ASP A 57 7.61 18.32 -5.72
C ASP A 57 8.26 16.99 -6.13
N LEU A 58 8.65 16.88 -7.40
CA LEU A 58 9.28 15.69 -7.95
C LEU A 58 10.69 15.40 -7.38
N ALA A 59 11.32 16.36 -6.70
CA ALA A 59 12.58 16.09 -6.00
C ALA A 59 12.37 15.18 -4.78
N ARG A 60 11.15 15.15 -4.21
CA ARG A 60 10.78 14.21 -3.14
C ARG A 60 10.73 12.78 -3.67
N GLU A 61 10.11 12.57 -4.82
CA GLU A 61 10.10 11.25 -5.48
C GLU A 61 11.53 10.76 -5.76
N ALA A 62 12.42 11.63 -6.25
CA ALA A 62 13.83 11.30 -6.44
C ALA A 62 14.51 10.85 -5.13
N ALA A 63 14.23 11.54 -4.02
CA ALA A 63 14.73 11.15 -2.70
C ALA A 63 14.18 9.79 -2.24
N HIS A 64 12.88 9.54 -2.48
CA HIS A 64 12.26 8.24 -2.20
C HIS A 64 12.89 7.12 -3.03
N LEU A 65 13.13 7.34 -4.34
CA LEU A 65 13.82 6.38 -5.21
C LEU A 65 15.19 6.01 -4.65
N ASN A 66 16.00 7.00 -4.27
CA ASN A 66 17.32 6.73 -3.68
C ASN A 66 17.23 5.90 -2.39
N ARG A 67 16.25 6.18 -1.52
CA ARG A 67 16.02 5.39 -0.30
C ARG A 67 15.59 3.96 -0.63
N PHE A 68 14.69 3.77 -1.58
CA PHE A 68 14.27 2.44 -2.02
C PHE A 68 15.42 1.65 -2.65
N ILE A 69 16.21 2.26 -3.54
CA ILE A 69 17.42 1.68 -4.13
C ILE A 69 18.38 1.22 -3.02
N TYR A 70 18.61 2.06 -2.02
CA TYR A 70 19.46 1.69 -0.90
C TYR A 70 18.86 0.53 -0.11
N ASN A 71 17.58 0.59 0.26
CA ASN A 71 16.90 -0.44 1.06
C ASN A 71 16.87 -1.81 0.36
N PHE A 72 16.74 -1.83 -0.96
CA PHE A 72 16.69 -3.04 -1.78
C PHE A 72 18.03 -3.43 -2.42
N ARG A 73 19.15 -2.77 -2.08
CA ARG A 73 20.48 -3.00 -2.70
C ARG A 73 20.99 -4.45 -2.69
N SER A 74 20.52 -5.29 -1.76
CA SER A 74 20.88 -6.70 -1.67
C SER A 74 19.89 -7.65 -2.33
N TRP A 75 18.76 -7.14 -2.82
CA TRP A 75 17.69 -7.91 -3.46
C TRP A 75 17.94 -8.00 -4.96
N ARG A 76 17.76 -9.21 -5.51
CA ARG A 76 18.07 -9.49 -6.93
C ARG A 76 16.86 -9.42 -7.84
N ASP A 77 15.67 -9.63 -7.28
CA ASP A 77 14.42 -9.79 -8.05
C ASP A 77 13.55 -8.51 -8.02
N VAL A 78 14.03 -7.42 -7.41
CA VAL A 78 13.34 -6.12 -7.27
C VAL A 78 14.28 -4.96 -7.60
N SER A 79 13.82 -3.96 -8.34
CA SER A 79 14.56 -2.72 -8.57
C SER A 79 13.64 -1.49 -8.71
N PHE A 80 14.26 -0.31 -8.80
CA PHE A 80 13.62 1.00 -8.94
C PHE A 80 14.39 1.83 -9.98
N PRO A 81 13.75 2.77 -10.68
CA PRO A 81 14.44 3.76 -11.53
C PRO A 81 15.49 4.53 -10.75
N LYS A 82 16.63 4.85 -11.38
CA LYS A 82 17.70 5.62 -10.77
C LYS A 82 17.58 7.10 -11.17
N PRO A 83 17.41 8.03 -10.23
CA PRO A 83 17.45 9.46 -10.53
C PRO A 83 18.79 9.87 -11.15
N VAL A 84 18.74 10.73 -12.15
CA VAL A 84 19.93 11.23 -12.87
C VAL A 84 20.27 12.63 -12.35
N TYR A 85 21.28 12.73 -11.50
CA TYR A 85 21.78 14.03 -11.02
C TYR A 85 22.74 14.67 -12.05
N PRO A 86 22.74 16.00 -12.21
CA PRO A 86 21.98 17.02 -11.46
C PRO A 86 20.58 17.33 -12.05
N LEU A 87 20.01 16.47 -12.89
CA LEU A 87 18.72 16.68 -13.57
C LEU A 87 17.50 16.32 -12.71
N VAL A 88 17.55 16.68 -11.43
CA VAL A 88 16.46 16.51 -10.46
C VAL A 88 16.07 17.90 -9.95
N HIS A 89 14.81 18.26 -10.14
CA HIS A 89 14.24 19.56 -9.78
C HIS A 89 12.78 19.38 -9.32
N PRO A 90 12.23 20.27 -8.46
CA PRO A 90 10.83 20.14 -8.02
C PRO A 90 9.77 20.03 -9.12
N ALA A 91 10.06 20.54 -10.32
CA ALA A 91 9.15 20.47 -11.48
C ALA A 91 9.55 19.42 -12.53
N VAL A 92 10.75 18.82 -12.43
CA VAL A 92 11.25 17.86 -13.42
C VAL A 92 12.09 16.78 -12.74
N LEU A 93 11.78 15.52 -12.99
CA LEU A 93 12.58 14.37 -12.57
C LEU A 93 13.05 13.58 -13.79
N VAL A 94 14.36 13.52 -13.99
CA VAL A 94 14.99 12.63 -14.98
C VAL A 94 15.50 11.38 -14.27
N GLU A 95 15.10 10.21 -14.76
CA GLU A 95 15.46 8.90 -14.20
C GLU A 95 15.76 7.86 -15.28
N THR A 96 16.34 6.71 -14.91
CA THR A 96 16.55 5.62 -15.87
C THR A 96 15.23 5.13 -16.45
N TYR A 97 15.21 4.92 -17.76
CA TYR A 97 14.07 4.28 -18.40
C TYR A 97 14.08 2.78 -18.12
N GLU A 98 13.01 2.27 -17.54
CA GLU A 98 12.87 0.86 -17.18
C GLU A 98 12.01 0.12 -18.21
N GLN A 99 12.58 -0.93 -18.80
CA GLN A 99 11.86 -1.83 -19.72
C GLN A 99 11.18 -2.96 -18.95
N GLY A 100 9.91 -3.20 -19.27
CA GLY A 100 9.10 -4.31 -18.77
C GLY A 100 7.65 -4.19 -19.24
N GLU A 101 6.86 -5.21 -18.95
CA GLU A 101 5.42 -5.21 -19.16
C GLU A 101 4.71 -4.89 -17.84
N SER A 102 3.55 -4.24 -17.89
CA SER A 102 2.76 -4.01 -16.68
C SER A 102 2.44 -5.35 -16.00
N VAL A 103 2.48 -5.38 -14.66
CA VAL A 103 2.11 -6.58 -13.89
C VAL A 103 0.67 -7.02 -14.21
N ALA A 104 -0.22 -6.08 -14.57
CA ALA A 104 -1.59 -6.32 -15.00
C ALA A 104 -1.68 -7.39 -16.11
N HIS A 105 -0.72 -7.38 -17.03
CA HIS A 105 -0.64 -8.37 -18.11
C HIS A 105 -0.58 -9.82 -17.61
N TYR A 106 0.04 -10.04 -16.45
CA TYR A 106 0.25 -11.36 -15.86
C TYR A 106 -0.81 -11.74 -14.84
N VAL A 107 -1.55 -10.79 -14.28
CA VAL A 107 -2.54 -11.04 -13.21
C VAL A 107 -3.98 -11.02 -13.70
N ASP A 108 -4.30 -10.26 -14.76
CA ASP A 108 -5.68 -10.12 -15.29
C ASP A 108 -6.03 -11.18 -16.36
N GLY A 109 -5.05 -11.95 -16.83
CA GLY A 109 -5.25 -12.98 -17.84
C GLY A 109 -5.98 -14.22 -17.30
N LEU A 110 -7.04 -14.66 -17.98
CA LEU A 110 -7.83 -15.85 -17.61
C LEU A 110 -7.12 -17.19 -17.88
N GLU A 111 -6.11 -17.21 -18.76
CA GLU A 111 -5.36 -18.42 -19.10
C GLU A 111 -3.89 -18.12 -19.40
N GLY A 112 -3.00 -18.97 -18.88
CA GLY A 112 -1.55 -18.86 -19.05
C GLY A 112 -0.89 -17.97 -17.99
N HIS A 113 0.30 -18.38 -17.54
CA HIS A 113 1.18 -17.70 -16.55
C HIS A 113 1.07 -18.11 -15.07
N ASP A 114 0.37 -19.17 -14.67
CA ASP A 114 0.24 -19.58 -13.24
C ASP A 114 1.56 -19.56 -12.44
N ARG A 115 2.64 -20.03 -13.07
CA ARG A 115 3.98 -20.03 -12.45
C ARG A 115 4.55 -18.63 -12.25
N ILE A 116 4.36 -17.74 -13.23
CA ILE A 116 4.82 -16.35 -13.15
C ILE A 116 3.92 -15.59 -12.17
N LYS A 117 2.60 -15.78 -12.22
CA LYS A 117 1.64 -15.21 -11.27
C LYS A 117 2.01 -15.56 -9.83
N SER A 118 2.25 -16.85 -9.55
CA SER A 118 2.70 -17.30 -8.23
C SER A 118 4.06 -16.71 -7.82
N ALA A 119 5.02 -16.62 -8.74
CA ALA A 119 6.31 -16.00 -8.46
C ALA A 119 6.20 -14.49 -8.18
N LEU A 120 5.35 -13.78 -8.93
CA LEU A 120 5.09 -12.36 -8.75
C LEU A 120 4.38 -12.08 -7.43
N ALA A 121 3.37 -12.89 -7.07
CA ALA A 121 2.74 -12.81 -5.76
C ALA A 121 3.78 -12.99 -4.65
N HIS A 122 4.65 -14.00 -4.75
CA HIS A 122 5.70 -14.22 -3.75
C HIS A 122 6.68 -13.04 -3.64
N ILE A 123 7.17 -12.51 -4.78
CA ILE A 123 8.08 -11.35 -4.80
C ILE A 123 7.38 -10.11 -4.23
N GLY A 124 6.14 -9.86 -4.64
CA GLY A 124 5.33 -8.72 -4.20
C GLY A 124 5.06 -8.75 -2.69
N THR A 125 4.58 -9.88 -2.16
CA THR A 125 4.36 -10.07 -0.72
C THR A 125 5.66 -9.88 0.07
N HIS A 126 6.77 -10.47 -0.38
CA HIS A 126 8.06 -10.29 0.27
C HIS A 126 8.55 -8.84 0.25
N ALA A 127 8.38 -8.14 -0.87
CA ALA A 127 8.73 -6.73 -0.99
C ALA A 127 7.88 -5.86 -0.06
N LEU A 128 6.57 -6.08 -0.02
CA LEU A 128 5.65 -5.38 0.88
C LEU A 128 6.03 -5.60 2.34
N LEU A 129 6.19 -6.85 2.77
CA LEU A 129 6.55 -7.19 4.15
C LEU A 129 7.91 -6.61 4.54
N LYS A 130 8.88 -6.57 3.63
CA LYS A 130 10.17 -5.91 3.86
C LYS A 130 9.98 -4.40 4.08
N MET A 131 9.26 -3.73 3.17
CA MET A 131 8.97 -2.29 3.28
C MET A 131 8.27 -1.95 4.60
N LEU A 132 7.32 -2.78 4.99
CA LEU A 132 6.50 -2.58 6.17
C LEU A 132 7.23 -2.91 7.48
N LEU A 133 7.72 -4.15 7.61
CA LEU A 133 8.21 -4.68 8.88
C LEU A 133 9.69 -4.39 9.12
N VAL A 134 10.48 -4.33 8.05
CA VAL A 134 11.95 -4.15 8.15
C VAL A 134 12.32 -2.69 8.00
N ASP A 135 11.93 -2.08 6.88
CA ASP A 135 12.38 -0.74 6.49
C ASP A 135 11.55 0.39 7.11
N ASN A 136 10.30 0.10 7.49
CA ASN A 136 9.30 1.11 7.88
C ASN A 136 9.22 2.25 6.86
N PHE A 137 9.27 1.91 5.58
CA PHE A 137 9.21 2.84 4.46
C PHE A 137 8.46 2.15 3.32
N ILE A 138 7.16 2.47 3.22
CA ILE A 138 6.20 1.76 2.39
C ILE A 138 5.92 2.57 1.15
N HIS A 139 5.94 1.92 -0.02
CA HIS A 139 5.39 2.48 -1.24
C HIS A 139 3.87 2.50 -1.11
N ALA A 140 3.26 3.68 -0.96
CA ALA A 140 1.83 3.80 -0.68
C ALA A 140 0.96 3.50 -1.91
N ASP A 141 1.51 3.64 -3.12
CA ASP A 141 0.79 3.45 -4.40
C ASP A 141 1.26 2.27 -5.26
N MET A 142 1.13 1.05 -4.73
CA MET A 142 1.50 -0.17 -5.46
C MET A 142 0.39 -0.64 -6.43
N HIS A 143 -0.20 0.28 -7.20
CA HIS A 143 -1.17 -0.06 -8.23
C HIS A 143 -0.48 -0.81 -9.39
N PRO A 144 -1.15 -1.75 -10.10
CA PRO A 144 -0.55 -2.49 -11.22
C PRO A 144 0.15 -1.63 -12.29
N GLY A 145 -0.31 -0.40 -12.53
CA GLY A 145 0.31 0.55 -13.45
C GLY A 145 1.73 1.01 -13.05
N ASN A 146 2.06 0.95 -11.77
CA ASN A 146 3.36 1.34 -11.22
C ASN A 146 4.30 0.13 -11.04
N ILE A 147 3.91 -1.04 -11.53
CA ILE A 147 4.69 -2.27 -11.37
C ILE A 147 4.98 -2.83 -12.76
N LEU A 148 6.25 -2.80 -13.15
CA LEU A 148 6.71 -3.49 -14.34
C LEU A 148 7.31 -4.84 -13.99
N VAL A 149 7.14 -5.78 -14.90
CA VAL A 149 7.68 -7.13 -14.83
C VAL A 149 8.57 -7.34 -16.04
N ARG A 150 9.80 -7.80 -15.78
CA ARG A 150 10.74 -8.23 -16.80
C ARG A 150 10.94 -9.73 -16.68
N VAL A 151 10.49 -10.47 -17.68
CA VAL A 151 10.74 -11.91 -17.79
C VAL A 151 11.90 -12.12 -18.75
N SER A 152 12.95 -12.82 -18.30
CA SER A 152 14.05 -13.18 -19.20
C SER A 152 13.56 -14.24 -20.19
N GLN A 153 13.34 -13.84 -21.43
CA GLN A 153 13.14 -14.77 -22.54
C GLN A 153 14.48 -15.44 -22.84
N SER A 154 14.75 -16.57 -22.18
CA SER A 154 15.81 -17.43 -22.64
C SER A 154 15.44 -17.95 -24.02
N LYS A 155 16.09 -17.41 -25.06
CA LYS A 155 16.10 -18.02 -26.38
C LYS A 155 16.46 -19.48 -26.20
N ALA A 156 15.60 -20.37 -26.68
CA ALA A 156 15.72 -21.83 -26.62
C ALA A 156 17.13 -22.31 -26.96
N SER A 157 18.02 -22.31 -25.98
CA SER A 157 19.35 -22.87 -26.05
C SER A 157 19.37 -24.03 -25.07
N ARG A 158 19.74 -25.20 -25.59
CA ARG A 158 19.55 -26.56 -25.03
C ARG A 158 20.29 -26.85 -23.71
N LYS A 159 20.48 -25.86 -22.83
CA LYS A 159 21.18 -25.97 -21.54
C LYS A 159 20.56 -25.13 -20.42
N GLN A 160 19.23 -25.04 -20.32
CA GLN A 160 18.59 -24.34 -19.20
C GLN A 160 18.13 -25.30 -18.10
N LEU A 161 19.06 -25.64 -17.22
CA LEU A 161 18.76 -26.29 -15.93
C LEU A 161 18.25 -25.29 -14.87
N PHE A 162 18.26 -23.98 -15.17
CA PHE A 162 17.90 -22.91 -14.25
C PHE A 162 16.67 -22.14 -14.74
N LYS A 163 15.57 -22.25 -13.98
CA LYS A 163 14.33 -21.50 -14.17
C LYS A 163 14.60 -19.99 -14.03
N THR A 164 14.16 -19.19 -15.00
CA THR A 164 14.25 -17.72 -14.93
C THR A 164 13.14 -17.18 -14.06
N LYS A 165 13.49 -16.55 -12.93
CA LYS A 165 12.54 -15.80 -12.10
C LYS A 165 12.18 -14.47 -12.78
N PRO A 166 10.93 -13.99 -12.66
CA PRO A 166 10.58 -12.64 -13.08
C PRO A 166 11.31 -11.61 -12.21
N HIS A 167 11.62 -10.46 -12.80
CA HIS A 167 12.20 -9.32 -12.11
C HIS A 167 11.14 -8.21 -12.03
N VAL A 168 10.88 -7.71 -10.82
CA VAL A 168 9.89 -6.68 -10.55
C VAL A 168 10.55 -5.30 -10.47
N ILE A 169 9.97 -4.31 -11.13
CA ILE A 169 10.38 -2.92 -11.03
C ILE A 169 9.22 -2.10 -10.49
N PHE A 170 9.43 -1.41 -9.38
CA PHE A 170 8.48 -0.44 -8.86
C PHE A 170 8.79 0.95 -9.41
N LEU A 171 7.79 1.56 -10.03
CA LEU A 171 7.78 2.92 -10.56
C LEU A 171 6.97 3.83 -9.64
N ASP A 172 7.05 5.14 -9.86
CA ASP A 172 6.21 6.15 -9.18
C ASP A 172 6.14 5.98 -7.66
N VAL A 173 7.29 6.18 -7.02
CA VAL A 173 7.41 6.18 -5.56
C VAL A 173 7.14 7.57 -4.96
N GLY A 174 6.34 8.39 -5.64
CA GLY A 174 5.98 9.73 -5.17
C GLY A 174 5.26 9.67 -3.82
N MET A 175 4.52 8.58 -3.60
CA MET A 175 3.71 8.37 -2.40
C MET A 175 4.32 7.30 -1.50
N THR A 176 4.67 7.71 -0.28
CA THR A 176 5.27 6.81 0.72
C THR A 176 4.63 7.00 2.09
N ALA A 177 4.57 5.93 2.87
CA ALA A 177 4.11 5.96 4.25
C ALA A 177 5.20 5.45 5.22
N GLU A 178 5.24 6.03 6.41
CA GLU A 178 6.04 5.56 7.54
C GLU A 178 5.16 5.51 8.78
N LEU A 179 5.34 4.46 9.58
CA LEU A 179 4.63 4.30 10.84
C LEU A 179 5.42 4.93 11.98
N SER A 180 4.72 5.46 12.98
CA SER A 180 5.37 5.86 14.22
C SER A 180 5.97 4.63 14.92
N LYS A 181 6.88 4.85 15.87
CA LYS A 181 7.45 3.74 16.66
C LYS A 181 6.37 2.94 17.38
N GLY A 182 5.34 3.63 17.90
CA GLY A 182 4.20 2.99 18.57
C GLY A 182 3.38 2.15 17.59
N ASP A 183 3.01 2.73 16.44
CA ASP A 183 2.19 2.04 15.44
C ASP A 183 2.93 0.84 14.84
N ARG A 184 4.24 0.95 14.62
CA ARG A 184 5.06 -0.18 14.14
C ARG A 184 5.05 -1.35 15.12
N VAL A 185 5.17 -1.08 16.42
CA VAL A 185 5.11 -2.12 17.46
C VAL A 185 3.71 -2.73 17.52
N ASN A 186 2.67 -1.88 17.50
CA ASN A 186 1.29 -2.34 17.53
C ASN A 186 0.94 -3.20 16.30
N LEU A 187 1.41 -2.82 15.12
CA LEU A 187 1.20 -3.58 13.89
C LEU A 187 1.95 -4.91 13.90
N LEU A 188 3.15 -4.97 14.48
CA LEU A 188 3.87 -6.23 14.67
C LEU A 188 3.10 -7.17 15.61
N GLU A 189 2.55 -6.65 16.70
CA GLU A 189 1.70 -7.45 17.61
C GLU A 189 0.41 -7.91 16.91
N PHE A 190 -0.20 -7.05 16.09
CA PHE A 190 -1.34 -7.43 15.25
C PHE A 190 -1.00 -8.62 14.34
N PHE A 191 0.09 -8.56 13.58
CA PHE A 191 0.48 -9.68 12.71
C PHE A 191 0.81 -10.96 13.48
N LYS A 192 1.41 -10.85 14.68
CA LYS A 192 1.63 -12.01 15.56
C LYS A 192 0.31 -12.61 16.03
N ALA A 193 -0.67 -11.78 16.38
CA ALA A 193 -1.99 -12.22 16.79
C ALA A 193 -2.71 -12.95 15.65
N VAL A 194 -2.70 -12.38 14.45
CA VAL A 194 -3.24 -13.01 13.23
C VAL A 194 -2.60 -14.37 12.98
N ALA A 195 -1.26 -14.44 13.01
CA ALA A 195 -0.52 -15.69 12.79
C ALA A 195 -0.80 -16.77 13.84
N ARG A 196 -1.21 -16.38 15.06
CA ARG A 196 -1.58 -17.28 16.16
C ARG A 196 -3.08 -17.57 16.22
N ARG A 197 -3.88 -17.01 15.30
CA ARG A 197 -5.34 -17.01 15.34
C ARG A 197 -5.91 -16.42 16.65
N ASP A 198 -5.21 -15.45 17.23
CA ASP A 198 -5.61 -14.75 18.45
C ASP A 198 -6.46 -13.52 18.08
N GLY A 199 -7.77 -13.75 17.92
CA GLY A 199 -8.71 -12.70 17.52
C GLY A 199 -8.86 -11.57 18.54
N HIS A 200 -8.79 -11.90 19.83
CA HIS A 200 -8.87 -10.90 20.90
C HIS A 200 -7.73 -9.89 20.81
N THR A 201 -6.48 -10.36 20.74
CA THR A 201 -5.31 -9.47 20.62
C THR A 201 -5.34 -8.72 19.28
N ALA A 202 -5.78 -9.35 18.19
CA ALA A 202 -5.93 -8.67 16.90
C ALA A 202 -6.93 -7.51 16.97
N ALA A 203 -8.06 -7.69 17.66
CA ALA A 203 -9.07 -6.64 17.86
C ALA A 203 -8.54 -5.49 18.73
N GLU A 204 -7.86 -5.80 19.84
CA GLU A 204 -7.23 -4.78 20.69
C GLU A 204 -6.19 -3.97 19.92
N CYS A 205 -5.33 -4.63 19.14
CA CYS A 205 -4.35 -3.95 18.31
C CYS A 205 -5.04 -3.05 17.29
N THR A 206 -6.14 -3.50 16.67
CA THR A 206 -6.92 -2.69 15.72
C THR A 206 -7.46 -1.41 16.38
N LEU A 207 -8.01 -1.50 17.58
CA LEU A 207 -8.49 -0.34 18.34
C LEU A 207 -7.37 0.66 18.69
N ARG A 208 -6.14 0.16 18.88
CA ARG A 208 -4.93 0.96 19.18
C ARG A 208 -4.29 1.59 17.93
N LEU A 209 -4.77 1.31 16.72
CA LEU A 209 -4.32 1.97 15.49
C LEU A 209 -4.80 3.42 15.35
N SER A 210 -5.51 3.94 16.35
CA SER A 210 -5.96 5.32 16.40
C SER A 210 -5.76 5.89 17.80
N GLN A 211 -5.18 7.09 17.86
CA GLN A 211 -5.03 7.84 19.12
C GLN A 211 -6.38 8.38 19.65
N ARG A 212 -7.40 8.49 18.80
CA ARG A 212 -8.74 9.01 19.15
C ARG A 212 -9.83 8.06 18.69
N GLN A 213 -10.21 7.12 19.55
CA GLN A 213 -11.18 6.09 19.20
C GLN A 213 -12.63 6.60 19.29
N ASN A 214 -13.43 6.29 18.26
CA ASN A 214 -14.86 6.63 18.17
C ASN A 214 -15.78 5.40 18.29
N CYS A 215 -15.20 4.21 18.44
CA CYS A 215 -15.94 2.98 18.62
C CYS A 215 -16.86 3.09 19.87
N PRO A 216 -18.19 3.04 19.72
CA PRO A 216 -19.12 3.24 20.82
C PRO A 216 -19.13 2.05 21.79
N ASN A 217 -18.83 0.85 21.30
CA ASN A 217 -18.74 -0.36 22.12
C ASN A 217 -17.52 -1.21 21.72
N PRO A 218 -16.32 -0.88 22.24
CA PRO A 218 -15.10 -1.62 21.93
C PRO A 218 -15.15 -3.10 22.34
N LYS A 219 -15.91 -3.44 23.38
CA LYS A 219 -16.05 -4.83 23.85
C LYS A 219 -16.79 -5.68 22.83
N ALA A 220 -17.92 -5.21 22.32
CA ALA A 220 -18.66 -5.92 21.28
C ALA A 220 -17.83 -6.08 20.00
N PHE A 221 -17.01 -5.09 19.63
CA PHE A 221 -16.07 -5.23 18.52
C PHE A 221 -15.05 -6.34 18.77
N ILE A 222 -14.47 -6.41 19.96
CA ILE A 222 -13.50 -7.46 20.33
C ILE A 222 -14.16 -8.84 20.27
N GLU A 223 -15.34 -9.00 20.88
CA GLU A 223 -16.10 -10.26 20.91
C GLU A 223 -16.38 -10.77 19.48
N GLU A 224 -16.86 -9.91 18.58
CA GLU A 224 -17.18 -10.33 17.21
C GLU A 224 -15.94 -10.66 16.34
N VAL A 225 -14.81 -9.98 16.59
CA VAL A 225 -13.56 -10.32 15.91
C VAL A 225 -13.04 -11.65 16.45
N GLU A 226 -13.11 -11.87 17.76
CA GLU A 226 -12.73 -13.13 18.39
C GLU A 226 -13.56 -14.31 17.89
N GLU A 227 -14.87 -14.14 17.75
CA GLU A 227 -15.77 -15.11 17.13
C GLU A 227 -15.37 -15.45 15.68
N ALA A 228 -15.06 -14.43 14.87
CA ALA A 228 -14.64 -14.64 13.49
C ALA A 228 -13.32 -15.40 13.38
N PHE A 229 -12.32 -15.05 14.19
CA PHE A 229 -11.06 -15.78 14.26
C PHE A 229 -11.22 -17.22 14.75
N THR A 230 -12.15 -17.45 15.69
CA THR A 230 -12.50 -18.80 16.15
C THR A 230 -13.10 -19.63 15.02
N PHE A 231 -14.00 -19.03 14.23
CA PHE A 231 -14.60 -19.68 13.05
C PHE A 231 -13.57 -19.96 11.96
N TRP A 232 -12.71 -19.01 11.59
CA TRP A 232 -11.59 -19.24 10.66
C TRP A 232 -10.56 -20.25 11.22
N GLY A 233 -10.65 -20.52 12.51
CA GLY A 233 -9.93 -21.57 13.22
C GLY A 233 -10.39 -23.00 12.88
N THR A 234 -11.61 -23.18 12.37
CA THR A 234 -12.23 -24.51 12.17
C THR A 234 -11.95 -25.07 10.76
N PRO A 235 -12.16 -26.39 10.54
CA PRO A 235 -12.02 -27.00 9.21
C PRO A 235 -12.92 -26.37 8.14
N GLU A 236 -14.10 -25.89 8.53
CA GLU A 236 -15.01 -25.17 7.65
C GLU A 236 -14.48 -23.76 7.33
N GLY A 237 -13.87 -23.10 8.32
CA GLY A 237 -13.23 -21.80 8.17
C GLY A 237 -11.97 -21.84 7.27
N ASP A 238 -11.23 -22.95 7.26
CA ASP A 238 -10.05 -23.12 6.39
C ASP A 238 -10.40 -23.11 4.89
N LEU A 239 -11.68 -23.27 4.53
CA LEU A 239 -12.18 -23.16 3.15
C LEU A 239 -12.46 -21.71 2.73
N VAL A 240 -12.53 -20.77 3.68
CA VAL A 240 -12.80 -19.36 3.41
C VAL A 240 -11.57 -18.71 2.81
N HIS A 241 -11.76 -17.97 1.72
CA HIS A 241 -10.64 -17.31 1.06
C HIS A 241 -10.10 -16.16 1.95
N PRO A 242 -8.77 -15.97 2.10
CA PRO A 242 -8.21 -14.92 2.95
C PRO A 242 -8.75 -13.51 2.64
N ALA A 243 -8.99 -13.21 1.36
CA ALA A 243 -9.60 -11.96 0.94
C ALA A 243 -11.01 -11.74 1.52
N GLU A 244 -11.81 -12.81 1.67
CA GLU A 244 -13.14 -12.75 2.28
C GLU A 244 -13.04 -12.49 3.79
N CYS A 245 -12.13 -13.18 4.49
CA CYS A 245 -11.87 -12.92 5.92
C CYS A 245 -11.50 -11.45 6.16
N MET A 246 -10.67 -10.89 5.28
CA MET A 246 -10.24 -9.51 5.37
C MET A 246 -11.37 -8.51 5.06
N GLN A 247 -12.22 -8.79 4.06
CA GLN A 247 -13.43 -8.01 3.82
C GLN A 247 -14.36 -8.02 5.03
N GLU A 248 -14.52 -9.18 5.67
CA GLU A 248 -15.33 -9.31 6.88
C GLU A 248 -14.77 -8.48 8.04
N LEU A 249 -13.44 -8.49 8.27
CA LEU A 249 -12.81 -7.63 9.28
C LEU A 249 -13.05 -6.14 9.02
N LEU A 250 -12.91 -5.69 7.78
CA LEU A 250 -13.16 -4.29 7.41
C LEU A 250 -14.63 -3.89 7.63
N GLU A 251 -15.56 -4.80 7.33
CA GLU A 251 -16.97 -4.58 7.60
C GLU A 251 -17.26 -4.47 9.10
N LYS A 252 -16.60 -5.27 9.94
CA LYS A 252 -16.68 -5.13 11.41
C LYS A 252 -16.11 -3.78 11.88
N VAL A 253 -14.94 -3.38 11.39
CA VAL A 253 -14.34 -2.05 11.67
C VAL A 253 -15.32 -0.93 11.32
N ARG A 254 -15.96 -1.01 10.14
CA ARG A 254 -16.94 -0.03 9.68
C ARG A 254 -18.21 -0.02 10.55
N ARG A 255 -18.80 -1.19 10.81
CA ARG A 255 -20.03 -1.34 11.60
C ARG A 255 -19.86 -0.84 13.03
N HIS A 256 -18.71 -1.15 13.64
CA HIS A 256 -18.37 -0.71 15.00
C HIS A 256 -17.75 0.68 15.05
N LYS A 257 -17.64 1.39 13.92
CA LYS A 257 -17.08 2.75 13.84
C LYS A 257 -15.70 2.85 14.47
N VAL A 258 -14.89 1.81 14.29
CA VAL A 258 -13.50 1.78 14.75
C VAL A 258 -12.69 2.75 13.90
N ASN A 259 -12.09 3.73 14.55
CA ASN A 259 -11.22 4.71 13.92
C ASN A 259 -9.81 4.14 13.74
N ILE A 260 -9.17 4.44 12.62
CA ILE A 260 -7.79 4.06 12.27
C ILE A 260 -7.08 5.31 11.73
N ASP A 261 -5.87 5.60 12.20
CA ASP A 261 -5.12 6.79 11.79
C ASP A 261 -4.64 6.69 10.33
N GLY A 262 -4.55 7.82 9.63
CA GLY A 262 -4.38 7.89 8.17
C GLY A 262 -3.14 7.16 7.62
N ASN A 263 -1.99 7.20 8.31
CA ASN A 263 -0.78 6.48 7.87
C ASN A 263 -0.98 4.95 7.95
N VAL A 264 -1.68 4.48 8.97
CA VAL A 264 -2.02 3.07 9.13
C VAL A 264 -3.05 2.64 8.09
N CYS A 265 -4.07 3.47 7.87
CA CYS A 265 -5.07 3.23 6.83
C CYS A 265 -4.42 3.09 5.45
N THR A 266 -3.45 3.96 5.13
CA THR A 266 -2.66 3.87 3.89
C THR A 266 -1.97 2.51 3.78
N VAL A 267 -1.27 2.06 4.82
CA VAL A 267 -0.62 0.74 4.85
C VAL A 267 -1.62 -0.40 4.66
N MET A 268 -2.78 -0.34 5.33
CA MET A 268 -3.84 -1.35 5.20
C MET A 268 -4.40 -1.40 3.78
N VAL A 269 -4.71 -0.25 3.18
CA VAL A 269 -5.20 -0.16 1.80
C VAL A 269 -4.17 -0.65 0.80
N THR A 270 -2.90 -0.26 0.93
CA THR A 270 -1.83 -0.78 0.07
C THR A 270 -1.73 -2.31 0.17
N THR A 271 -1.87 -2.87 1.36
CA THR A 271 -1.87 -4.34 1.58
C THR A 271 -3.08 -5.00 0.91
N LEU A 272 -4.26 -4.40 1.06
CA LEU A 272 -5.52 -4.88 0.47
C LEU A 272 -5.47 -4.92 -1.06
N VAL A 273 -4.98 -3.85 -1.69
CA VAL A 273 -4.88 -3.77 -3.17
C VAL A 273 -4.01 -4.90 -3.71
N LEU A 274 -2.96 -5.28 -2.97
CA LEU A 274 -2.06 -6.36 -3.38
C LEU A 274 -2.69 -7.76 -3.24
N GLU A 275 -3.50 -8.00 -2.22
CA GLU A 275 -4.20 -9.29 -2.05
C GLU A 275 -5.39 -9.47 -3.00
N VAL A 276 -6.11 -8.39 -3.36
CA VAL A 276 -7.19 -8.47 -4.35
C VAL A 276 -6.65 -8.67 -5.77
N SER A 277 -5.37 -8.33 -6.00
CA SER A 277 -4.69 -8.48 -7.29
C SER A 277 -3.93 -9.83 -7.44
N SER A 278 -3.92 -10.68 -6.41
CA SER A 278 -3.27 -12.00 -6.40
C SER A 278 -4.26 -13.13 -6.58
#